data_AF-B4MKF0-F1
#
_entry.id   AF-B4MKF0-F1
#
_cell.length_a   1.000
_cell.length_b   1.000
_cell.length_c   1.000
_cell.angle_alpha   90.00
_cell.angle_beta   90.00
_cell.angle_gamma   90.00
#
_symmetry.space_group_name_H-M   'P 1'
#
loop_
_entity.id
_entity.type
_entity.pdbx_description
1 polymer ?
#
loop_
_entity_poly.entity_id
_entity_poly.type
_entity_poly.pdbx_seq_one_letter_code
_entity_poly.pdbx_strand_id
1 'polypeptide(L)'
;MSWAYEVPNARVQKLSPNGFEVSIPDDSGISLFAFHGKLNEKMNGLEAGTWSQDITRSEGGHWTFRNTNTPLKGGDTLYFWTYVLKDGIGYRQDNGVYVF
;
A
#
# COMPACT_ATOMS: atom_id res chain seq x y z
N MET A 1 14.08 -2.84 -26.67
CA MET A 1 14.24 -2.68 -25.21
C MET A 1 12.89 -2.95 -24.59
N SER A 2 12.73 -4.04 -23.84
CA SER A 2 11.51 -4.28 -23.07
C SER A 2 11.60 -3.45 -21.80
N TRP A 3 10.76 -2.42 -21.67
CA TRP A 3 10.57 -1.71 -20.42
C TRP A 3 9.77 -2.63 -19.51
N ALA A 4 10.41 -3.21 -18.49
CA ALA A 4 9.70 -3.93 -17.46
C ALA A 4 8.85 -2.93 -16.67
N TYR A 5 7.60 -3.29 -16.36
CA TYR A 5 6.76 -2.48 -15.48
C TYR A 5 7.37 -2.44 -14.08
N GLU A 6 7.54 -1.25 -13.54
CA GLU A 6 7.92 -1.03 -12.13
C GLU A 6 6.69 -0.53 -11.38
N VAL A 7 6.37 -1.18 -10.25
CA VAL A 7 5.29 -0.72 -9.38
C VAL A 7 5.68 0.63 -8.79
N PRO A 8 4.81 1.65 -8.90
CA PRO A 8 5.07 2.93 -8.26
C PRO A 8 5.13 2.74 -6.74
N ASN A 9 6.07 3.43 -6.09
CA ASN A 9 6.09 3.50 -4.63
C ASN A 9 4.75 4.02 -4.12
N ALA A 10 4.15 3.29 -3.18
CA ALA A 10 2.89 3.67 -2.59
C ALA A 10 3.02 4.99 -1.83
N ARG A 11 2.04 5.86 -2.02
CA ARG A 11 1.91 7.12 -1.30
C ARG A 11 1.14 6.87 -0.01
N VAL A 12 1.74 7.26 1.11
CA VAL A 12 1.08 7.24 2.43
C VAL A 12 0.59 8.65 2.75
N GLN A 13 -0.65 8.77 3.24
CA GLN A 13 -1.21 10.04 3.69
C GLN A 13 -1.91 9.87 5.03
N LYS A 14 -1.61 10.77 5.99
CA LYS A 14 -2.33 10.82 7.26
C LYS A 14 -3.72 11.43 7.05
N LEU A 15 -4.74 10.81 7.64
CA LEU A 15 -6.09 11.34 7.71
C LEU A 15 -6.32 12.08 9.04
N SER A 16 -7.32 12.98 9.05
CA SER A 16 -7.73 13.72 10.24
C SER A 16 -9.20 13.40 10.56
N PRO A 17 -9.55 13.15 11.85
CA PRO A 17 -8.68 13.18 13.03
C PRO A 17 -7.83 11.91 13.23
N ASN A 18 -8.22 10.79 12.62
CA ASN A 18 -7.57 9.50 12.75
C ASN A 18 -7.40 8.84 11.38
N GLY A 19 -6.47 7.89 11.32
CA GLY A 19 -6.31 7.02 10.17
C GLY A 19 -5.29 7.47 9.16
N PHE A 20 -5.17 6.68 8.10
CA PHE A 20 -4.26 6.91 6.98
C PHE A 20 -4.78 6.22 5.72
N GLU A 21 -4.23 6.66 4.59
CA GLU A 21 -4.37 6.01 3.30
C GLU A 21 -3.03 5.55 2.77
N VAL A 22 -3.06 4.45 2.02
CA VAL A 22 -1.95 3.99 1.20
C VAL A 22 -2.48 3.77 -0.20
N SER A 23 -1.90 4.47 -1.18
CA SER A 23 -2.40 4.41 -2.55
C SER A 23 -1.30 4.38 -3.61
N ILE A 24 -1.67 3.85 -4.77
CA ILE A 24 -0.90 3.94 -6.01
C ILE A 24 -1.79 4.55 -7.11
N PRO A 25 -1.21 5.26 -8.09
CA PRO A 25 -1.96 5.65 -9.27
C PRO A 25 -2.44 4.40 -10.02
N ASP A 26 -3.62 4.50 -10.62
CA ASP A 26 -4.11 3.50 -11.54
C ASP A 26 -3.29 3.49 -12.83
N ASP A 27 -3.18 2.32 -13.45
CA ASP A 27 -2.52 2.11 -14.73
C ASP A 27 -3.25 1.01 -15.50
N SER A 28 -3.20 1.08 -16.83
CA SER A 28 -3.87 0.13 -17.70
C SER A 28 -3.39 -1.29 -17.42
N GLY A 29 -4.35 -2.19 -17.17
CA GLY A 29 -4.09 -3.60 -16.92
C GLY A 29 -3.97 -3.97 -15.45
N ILE A 30 -3.96 -3.01 -14.52
CA ILE A 30 -4.06 -3.32 -13.09
C ILE A 30 -5.45 -3.89 -12.80
N SER A 31 -5.48 -5.05 -12.15
CA SER A 31 -6.72 -5.72 -11.74
C SER A 31 -6.82 -5.95 -10.23
N LEU A 32 -5.72 -5.77 -9.49
CA LEU A 32 -5.69 -5.90 -8.04
C LEU A 32 -4.53 -5.09 -7.46
N PHE A 33 -4.80 -4.44 -6.33
CA PHE A 33 -3.80 -3.87 -5.44
C PHE A 33 -3.99 -4.48 -4.04
N ALA A 34 -2.95 -5.03 -3.44
CA ALA A 34 -2.99 -5.49 -2.05
C ALA A 34 -2.05 -4.66 -1.18
N PHE A 35 -2.51 -4.36 0.03
CA PHE A 35 -1.73 -3.69 1.06
C PHE A 35 -1.57 -4.58 2.28
N HIS A 36 -0.32 -4.70 2.74
CA HIS A 36 0.05 -5.43 3.95
C HIS A 36 0.92 -4.55 4.83
N GLY A 37 0.56 -4.34 6.10
CA GLY A 37 1.34 -3.46 6.96
C GLY A 37 1.10 -3.60 8.45
N LYS A 38 2.04 -3.03 9.21
CA LYS A 38 2.05 -2.93 10.68
C LYS A 38 2.52 -1.55 11.13
N LEU A 39 2.04 -1.09 12.28
CA LEU A 39 2.50 0.15 12.91
C LEU A 39 3.51 -0.17 14.01
N ASN A 40 4.64 0.54 14.00
CA ASN A 40 5.71 0.45 15.00
C ASN A 40 6.33 -0.94 15.17
N GLU A 41 6.10 -1.84 14.21
CA GLU A 41 6.64 -3.20 14.19
C GLU A 41 7.09 -3.56 12.77
N LYS A 42 8.34 -4.00 12.61
CA LYS A 42 8.90 -4.35 11.29
C LYS A 42 8.22 -5.57 10.70
N MET A 43 8.03 -5.58 9.37
CA MET A 43 7.57 -6.76 8.64
C MET A 43 8.63 -7.88 8.66
N ASN A 44 8.20 -9.12 8.85
CA ASN A 44 9.02 -10.31 8.64
C ASN A 44 8.73 -10.92 7.26
N GLY A 45 9.48 -10.46 6.24
CA GLY A 45 9.26 -10.87 4.86
C GLY A 45 7.88 -10.44 4.34
N LEU A 46 7.19 -11.35 3.65
CA LEU A 46 5.87 -11.13 3.05
C LEU A 46 4.73 -11.63 3.96
N GLU A 47 4.84 -11.37 5.26
CA GLU A 47 3.77 -11.69 6.20
C GLU A 47 2.53 -10.80 5.98
N ALA A 48 1.36 -11.26 6.41
CA ALA A 48 0.11 -10.54 6.22
C ALA A 48 0.11 -9.16 6.91
N GLY A 49 0.73 -9.05 8.09
CA GLY A 49 0.71 -7.84 8.91
C GLY A 49 -0.60 -7.66 9.70
N THR A 50 -0.74 -6.51 10.37
CA THR A 50 -1.95 -6.12 11.11
C THR A 50 -3.06 -5.72 10.14
N TRP A 51 -2.70 -5.05 9.05
CA TRP A 51 -3.59 -4.76 7.93
C TRP A 51 -3.17 -5.62 6.76
N SER A 52 -4.14 -6.30 6.16
CA SER A 52 -3.95 -7.20 5.03
C SER A 52 -5.23 -7.16 4.21
N GLN A 53 -5.23 -6.41 3.11
CA GLN A 53 -6.46 -6.20 2.33
C GLN A 53 -6.18 -6.11 0.84
N ASP A 54 -7.03 -6.80 0.07
CA ASP A 54 -7.13 -6.66 -1.38
C ASP A 54 -8.11 -5.53 -1.73
N ILE A 55 -7.67 -4.68 -2.66
CA ILE A 55 -8.43 -3.61 -3.28
C ILE A 55 -8.65 -4.06 -4.72
N THR A 56 -9.91 -4.31 -5.07
CA THR A 56 -10.32 -4.92 -6.35
C THR A 56 -10.85 -3.91 -7.36
N ARG A 57 -10.83 -2.61 -7.02
CA ARG A 57 -11.31 -1.53 -7.87
C ARG A 57 -10.54 -0.23 -7.59
N SER A 58 -10.22 0.51 -8.64
CA SER A 58 -9.73 1.88 -8.54
C SER A 58 -10.88 2.90 -8.43
N GLU A 59 -10.64 3.96 -7.64
CA GLU A 59 -11.55 5.09 -7.47
C GLU A 59 -10.77 6.39 -7.65
N GLY A 60 -11.29 7.31 -8.48
CA GLY A 60 -10.61 8.59 -8.73
C GLY A 60 -9.19 8.42 -9.31
N GLY A 61 -8.96 7.38 -10.11
CA GLY A 61 -7.66 7.09 -10.73
C GLY A 61 -6.62 6.54 -9.75
N HIS A 62 -7.03 6.02 -8.59
CA HIS A 62 -6.14 5.45 -7.59
C HIS A 62 -6.67 4.14 -7.02
N TRP A 63 -5.76 3.22 -6.70
CA TRP A 63 -6.04 2.07 -5.86
C TRP A 63 -5.67 2.44 -4.43
N THR A 64 -6.64 2.39 -3.50
CA THR A 64 -6.45 2.98 -2.17
C THR A 64 -6.88 2.01 -1.08
N PHE A 65 -5.94 1.64 -0.22
CA PHE A 65 -6.24 1.15 1.12
C PHE A 65 -6.54 2.35 2.03
N ARG A 66 -7.64 2.29 2.78
CA ARG A 66 -8.04 3.36 3.72
C ARG A 66 -8.38 2.76 5.08
N ASN A 67 -7.67 3.21 6.11
CA ASN A 67 -8.02 2.95 7.51
C ASN A 67 -8.38 4.28 8.17
N THR A 68 -9.59 4.41 8.74
CA THR A 68 -10.05 5.65 9.40
C THR A 68 -10.00 5.60 10.92
N ASN A 69 -9.61 4.45 11.49
CA ASN A 69 -9.84 4.14 12.91
C ASN A 69 -8.55 4.20 13.74
N THR A 70 -7.38 4.09 13.11
CA THR A 70 -6.09 4.06 13.81
C THR A 70 -5.69 5.46 14.28
N PRO A 71 -5.61 5.71 15.59
CA PRO A 71 -5.08 6.96 16.10
C PRO A 71 -3.56 7.01 15.87
N LEU A 72 -3.09 7.99 15.11
CA LEU A 72 -1.68 8.14 14.73
C LEU A 72 -1.02 9.30 15.47
N LYS A 73 0.10 9.02 16.11
CA LYS A 73 0.97 10.01 16.77
C LYS A 73 2.13 10.39 15.85
N GLY A 74 2.68 11.58 16.05
CA GLY A 74 3.89 11.98 15.35
C GLY A 74 5.05 11.06 15.73
N GLY A 75 5.78 10.58 14.72
CA GLY A 75 6.87 9.62 14.90
C GLY A 75 6.45 8.14 14.84
N ASP A 76 5.14 7.83 14.78
CA ASP A 76 4.72 6.46 14.51
C ASP A 76 5.22 6.03 13.12
N THR A 77 5.72 4.80 13.02
CA THR A 77 6.32 4.27 11.79
C THR A 77 5.46 3.15 11.20
N LEU A 78 4.98 3.33 9.98
CA LEU A 78 4.34 2.29 9.18
C LEU A 78 5.40 1.45 8.48
N TYR A 79 5.38 0.14 8.69
CA TYR A 79 6.15 -0.84 7.92
C TYR A 79 5.19 -1.63 7.05
N PHE A 80 5.50 -1.78 5.76
CA PHE A 80 4.56 -2.38 4.81
C PHE A 80 5.23 -2.99 3.59
N TRP A 81 4.46 -3.78 2.85
CA TRP A 81 4.73 -4.14 1.47
C TRP A 81 3.41 -4.08 0.69
N THR A 82 3.51 -3.90 -0.63
CA THR A 82 2.35 -3.87 -1.53
C THR A 82 2.49 -4.88 -2.64
N TYR A 83 1.36 -5.27 -3.22
CA TYR A 83 1.30 -6.12 -4.40
C TYR A 83 0.36 -5.53 -5.43
N VAL A 84 0.74 -5.64 -6.70
CA VAL A 84 -0.05 -5.21 -7.86
C VAL A 84 -0.14 -6.37 -8.83
N LEU A 85 -1.35 -6.76 -9.21
CA LEU A 85 -1.57 -7.66 -10.33
C LEU A 85 -1.83 -6.81 -11.58
N LYS A 86 -0.89 -6.80 -12.51
CA LYS A 86 -1.01 -6.09 -13.79
C LYS A 86 -0.88 -7.08 -14.94
N ASP A 87 -1.91 -7.15 -15.78
CA ASP A 87 -1.96 -8.05 -16.95
C ASP A 87 -1.67 -9.52 -16.58
N GLY A 88 -2.10 -9.94 -15.39
CA GLY A 88 -1.86 -11.28 -14.86
C GLY A 88 -0.47 -11.51 -14.25
N ILE A 89 0.39 -10.50 -14.23
CA ILE A 89 1.74 -10.56 -13.65
C ILE A 89 1.75 -9.80 -12.32
N GLY A 90 2.31 -10.45 -11.29
CA GLY A 90 2.43 -9.90 -9.94
C GLY A 90 3.71 -9.10 -9.75
N TYR A 91 3.57 -7.89 -9.20
CA TYR A 91 4.67 -7.00 -8.88
C TYR A 91 4.52 -6.51 -7.44
N ARG A 92 5.63 -6.11 -6.81
CA ARG A 92 5.62 -5.68 -5.41
C ARG A 92 6.47 -4.46 -5.15
N GLN A 93 6.06 -3.70 -4.15
CA GLN A 93 6.96 -2.86 -3.38
C GLN A 93 7.29 -3.57 -2.07
N ASP A 94 8.53 -4.03 -1.92
CA ASP A 94 9.01 -4.67 -0.70
C ASP A 94 9.67 -3.63 0.23
N ASN A 95 9.71 -3.90 1.54
CA ASN A 95 10.40 -3.08 2.55
C ASN A 95 9.95 -1.60 2.64
N GLY A 96 8.66 -1.32 2.42
CA GLY A 96 8.09 0.01 2.60
C GLY A 96 8.17 0.48 4.05
N VAL A 97 8.62 1.72 4.25
CA VAL A 97 8.70 2.39 5.56
C VAL A 97 8.24 3.82 5.42
N TYR A 98 7.35 4.27 6.32
CA TYR A 98 6.89 5.65 6.37
C TYR A 98 6.76 6.13 7.83
N VAL A 99 7.22 7.33 8.14
CA VAL A 99 7.09 7.95 9.47
C VAL A 99 6.01 9.02 9.42
N PHE A 100 5.00 8.91 10.28
CA PHE A 100 3.84 9.81 10.38
C PHE A 100 4.09 11.10 11.18
#